data_AF-A0A5B0MPR4-F1
#
_entry.id   AF-A0A5B0MPR4-F1
#
_cell.length_a   1.000
_cell.length_b   1.000
_cell.length_c   1.000
_cell.angle_alpha   90.00
_cell.angle_beta   90.00
_cell.angle_gamma   90.00
#
_symmetry.space_group_name_H-M   'P 1'
#
loop_
_entity.id
_entity.type
_entity.pdbx_description
1 polymer ?
#
loop_
_entity_poly.entity_id
_entity_poly.type
_entity_poly.pdbx_seq_one_letter_code
_entity_poly.pdbx_strand_id
1 'polypeptide(L)'
;MSDKNSRPPNHPVSAKHLAYVTEGYGIFTAPGFISCNPADPTDYQVILSANTSAPFSLEAGYVYSLTGKLMVMGHDSPPIFTYFPETMIRVCKIDHFIGDVTNKTSVDAIGTAISVDRETTDNNGIVENNLMVTMRHNDWDPQV
;
A
#
# COMPACT_ATOMS: atom_id res chain seq x y z
N MET A 1 5.02 -60.74 14.80
CA MET A 1 3.77 -61.29 15.38
C MET A 1 3.46 -60.44 16.60
N SER A 2 2.43 -59.58 16.64
CA SER A 2 1.08 -59.78 16.11
C SER A 2 0.49 -58.49 15.56
N ASP A 3 -0.07 -58.58 14.36
CA ASP A 3 -1.19 -57.76 13.92
C ASP A 3 -2.44 -58.12 14.73
N LYS A 4 -3.20 -57.11 15.16
CA LYS A 4 -4.67 -57.17 15.14
C LYS A 4 -5.22 -55.79 14.83
N ASN A 5 -5.44 -55.57 13.53
CA ASN A 5 -6.49 -54.72 12.98
C ASN A 5 -7.82 -54.96 13.71
N SER A 6 -8.54 -53.87 14.04
CA SER A 6 -10.00 -53.87 14.02
C SER A 6 -10.44 -53.03 12.81
N ARG A 7 -11.23 -53.65 11.94
CA ARG A 7 -11.50 -53.27 10.54
C ARG A 7 -12.57 -52.15 10.37
N PRO A 8 -12.61 -51.50 9.18
CA PRO A 8 -13.54 -50.42 8.77
C PRO A 8 -14.80 -51.02 8.08
N PRO A 9 -15.65 -50.32 7.26
CA PRO A 9 -15.92 -48.88 6.98
C PRO A 9 -17.43 -48.54 7.17
N ASN A 10 -17.92 -47.34 6.80
CA ASN A 10 -19.22 -47.10 6.13
C ASN A 10 -19.63 -45.61 6.09
N HIS A 11 -19.15 -44.87 5.08
CA HIS A 11 -19.98 -44.25 4.03
C HIS A 11 -19.17 -43.19 3.24
N PRO A 12 -19.46 -43.02 1.95
CA PRO A 12 -18.81 -42.00 1.13
C PRO A 12 -19.39 -40.63 1.47
N VAL A 13 -18.56 -39.67 1.88
CA VAL A 13 -18.95 -38.26 1.76
C VAL A 13 -18.52 -37.81 0.37
N SER A 14 -19.50 -37.77 -0.52
CA SER A 14 -19.40 -36.94 -1.72
C SER A 14 -19.43 -35.48 -1.27
N ALA A 15 -18.25 -34.91 -1.01
CA ALA A 15 -18.12 -33.46 -1.06
C ALA A 15 -18.00 -33.07 -2.54
N LYS A 16 -19.16 -32.92 -3.20
CA LYS A 16 -19.25 -32.04 -4.37
C LYS A 16 -19.17 -30.61 -3.87
N HIS A 17 -17.96 -30.14 -3.61
CA HIS A 17 -17.69 -28.72 -3.78
C HIS A 17 -16.52 -28.63 -4.74
N LEU A 18 -16.81 -27.99 -5.87
CA LEU A 18 -15.85 -27.65 -6.90
C LEU A 18 -14.61 -27.10 -6.20
N ALA A 19 -13.48 -27.78 -6.34
CA ALA A 19 -12.18 -27.19 -6.08
C ALA A 19 -12.02 -26.09 -7.13
N TYR A 20 -12.51 -24.89 -6.83
CA TYR A 20 -12.18 -23.72 -7.60
C TYR A 20 -10.73 -23.40 -7.26
N VAL A 21 -9.88 -23.66 -8.26
CA VAL A 21 -8.51 -23.18 -8.49
C VAL A 21 -7.89 -22.47 -7.29
N THR A 22 -6.83 -23.07 -6.75
CA THR A 22 -5.79 -22.45 -5.92
C THR A 22 -5.44 -21.06 -6.45
N GLU A 23 -5.99 -20.02 -5.83
CA GLU A 23 -5.49 -18.67 -5.99
C GLU A 23 -4.20 -18.58 -5.18
N GLY A 24 -3.08 -18.41 -5.89
CA GLY A 24 -1.78 -18.27 -5.24
C GLY A 24 -1.79 -17.09 -4.27
N TYR A 25 -1.43 -17.36 -3.02
CA TYR A 25 -1.14 -16.34 -2.03
C TYR A 25 0.31 -15.89 -2.22
N GLY A 26 0.55 -14.59 -2.31
CA GLY A 26 1.90 -14.08 -2.53
C GLY A 26 1.95 -12.56 -2.60
N ILE A 27 3.14 -12.04 -2.86
CA ILE A 27 3.36 -10.61 -2.99
C ILE A 27 2.95 -10.17 -4.39
N PHE A 28 1.94 -9.30 -4.45
CA PHE A 28 1.49 -8.62 -5.65
C PHE A 28 1.98 -7.18 -5.62
N THR A 29 2.51 -6.71 -6.75
CA THR A 29 2.95 -5.33 -6.92
C THR A 29 2.26 -4.66 -8.09
N ALA A 30 2.05 -3.35 -7.98
CA ALA A 30 1.55 -2.51 -9.06
C ALA A 30 2.29 -1.16 -9.04
N PRO A 31 2.56 -0.55 -10.20
CA PRO A 31 3.06 0.81 -10.25
C PRO A 31 1.97 1.81 -9.85
N GLY A 32 2.35 2.84 -9.11
CA GLY A 32 1.54 3.99 -8.78
C GLY A 32 2.35 5.27 -8.93
N PHE A 33 1.64 6.40 -8.98
CA PHE A 33 2.22 7.73 -9.04
C PHE A 33 1.56 8.62 -8.01
N ILE A 34 2.35 9.47 -7.36
CA ILE A 34 1.88 10.52 -6.47
C ILE A 34 2.38 11.84 -7.02
N SER A 35 1.52 12.85 -7.08
CA SER A 35 1.91 14.22 -7.39
C SER A 35 1.60 15.12 -6.20
N CYS A 36 2.58 15.97 -5.84
CA CYS A 36 2.49 16.88 -4.69
C CYS A 36 2.51 18.36 -5.09
N ASN A 37 2.53 18.68 -6.38
CA ASN A 37 2.49 20.06 -6.88
C ASN A 37 1.36 20.25 -7.91
N PRO A 38 0.30 21.00 -7.60
CA PRO A 38 -0.81 21.20 -8.53
C PRO A 38 -0.49 22.16 -9.68
N ALA A 39 0.51 23.02 -9.55
CA ALA A 39 0.91 23.96 -10.59
C ALA A 39 1.84 23.32 -11.63
N ASP A 40 2.65 22.35 -11.20
CA ASP A 40 3.54 21.55 -12.04
C ASP A 40 3.50 20.09 -11.56
N PRO A 41 2.52 19.30 -12.03
CA PRO A 41 2.32 17.93 -11.57
C PRO A 41 3.50 17.03 -11.91
N THR A 42 4.38 16.83 -10.93
CA THR A 42 5.45 15.84 -11.02
C THR A 42 4.92 14.49 -10.55
N ASP A 43 4.96 13.49 -11.42
CA ASP A 43 4.56 12.12 -11.09
C ASP A 43 5.72 11.37 -10.42
N TYR A 44 5.72 11.33 -9.09
CA TYR A 44 6.67 10.53 -8.32
C TYR A 44 6.24 9.07 -8.31
N GLN A 45 7.10 8.19 -8.82
CA GLN A 45 6.83 6.76 -8.85
C GLN A 45 6.80 6.17 -7.44
N VAL A 46 5.77 5.36 -7.18
CA VAL A 46 5.61 4.58 -5.94
C VAL A 46 5.25 3.14 -6.32
N ILE A 47 5.79 2.16 -5.59
CA ILE A 47 5.43 0.75 -5.75
C ILE A 47 4.32 0.43 -4.76
N LEU A 48 3.14 0.09 -5.26
CA LEU A 48 2.04 -0.44 -4.44
C LEU A 48 2.27 -1.94 -4.25
N SER A 49 2.22 -2.44 -3.01
CA SER A 49 2.50 -3.84 -2.69
C SER A 49 1.52 -4.41 -1.67
N ALA A 50 1.15 -5.67 -1.80
CA ALA A 50 0.53 -6.43 -0.71
C ALA A 50 0.84 -7.91 -0.82
N ASN A 51 0.96 -8.57 0.32
CA ASN A 51 0.97 -10.03 0.40
C ASN A 51 -0.47 -10.52 0.54
N THR A 52 -1.07 -11.01 -0.54
CA THR A 52 -2.50 -11.31 -0.61
C THR A 52 -2.80 -12.42 -1.63
N SER A 53 -4.08 -12.73 -1.87
CA SER A 53 -4.50 -13.60 -2.98
C SER A 53 -4.90 -12.78 -4.20
N ALA A 54 -4.90 -13.43 -5.38
CA ALA A 54 -5.13 -12.76 -6.66
C ALA A 54 -6.37 -11.83 -6.74
N PRO A 55 -7.55 -12.14 -6.16
CA PRO A 55 -8.72 -11.26 -6.22
C PRO A 55 -8.57 -9.92 -5.49
N PHE A 56 -7.69 -9.88 -4.49
CA PHE A 56 -7.40 -8.66 -3.73
C PHE A 56 -6.20 -7.89 -4.29
N SER A 57 -5.61 -8.36 -5.38
CA SER A 57 -4.61 -7.59 -6.12
C SER A 57 -5.26 -6.39 -6.83
N LEU A 58 -4.45 -5.36 -7.07
CA LEU A 58 -4.89 -4.15 -7.78
C LEU A 58 -5.04 -4.45 -9.28
N GLU A 59 -6.19 -4.07 -9.83
CA GLU A 59 -6.54 -4.24 -11.22
C GLU A 59 -6.53 -2.89 -11.94
N ALA A 60 -5.96 -2.85 -13.14
CA ALA A 60 -5.93 -1.63 -13.94
C ALA A 60 -7.36 -1.15 -14.29
N GLY A 61 -7.56 0.16 -14.33
CA GLY A 61 -8.84 0.78 -14.69
C GLY A 61 -9.84 0.93 -13.54
N TYR A 62 -9.44 0.63 -12.30
CA TYR A 62 -10.23 0.87 -11.10
C TYR A 62 -9.61 1.94 -10.20
N VAL A 63 -10.48 2.66 -9.51
CA VAL A 63 -10.13 3.57 -8.42
C VAL A 63 -10.23 2.80 -7.11
N TYR A 64 -9.21 2.90 -6.28
CA TYR A 64 -9.13 2.24 -4.98
C TYR A 64 -8.97 3.25 -3.85
N SER A 65 -9.59 2.98 -2.71
CA SER A 65 -9.21 3.56 -1.43
C SER A 65 -8.29 2.58 -0.73
N LEU A 66 -7.05 2.99 -0.50
CA LEU A 66 -6.02 2.16 0.10
C LEU A 66 -5.57 2.74 1.44
N THR A 67 -5.46 1.87 2.43
CA THR A 67 -4.81 2.15 3.71
C THR A 67 -3.58 1.26 3.80
N GLY A 68 -2.45 1.81 4.26
CA GLY A 68 -1.19 1.08 4.22
C GLY A 68 -0.05 1.80 4.92
N LYS A 69 1.15 1.31 4.68
CA LYS A 69 2.42 1.87 5.18
C LYS A 69 3.30 2.27 4.01
N LEU A 70 3.82 3.49 4.04
CA LEU A 70 4.82 3.96 3.09
C LEU A 70 6.23 3.73 3.68
N MET A 71 7.11 3.11 2.90
CA MET A 71 8.50 2.86 3.26
C MET A 71 9.42 3.46 2.19
N VAL A 72 10.41 4.25 2.61
CA VAL A 72 11.38 4.89 1.73
C VAL A 72 12.73 4.22 1.95
N MET A 73 13.15 3.36 1.03
CA MET A 73 14.33 2.50 1.23
C MET A 73 15.68 3.21 0.94
N GLY A 74 15.66 4.40 0.33
CA GLY A 74 16.85 5.18 0.00
C GLY A 74 16.65 6.11 -1.20
N HIS A 75 17.66 6.91 -1.54
CA HIS A 75 17.58 7.92 -2.61
C HIS A 75 17.35 7.34 -4.02
N ASP A 76 17.82 6.11 -4.29
CA ASP A 76 17.81 5.52 -5.63
C ASP A 76 16.66 4.53 -5.86
N SER A 77 15.77 4.35 -4.87
CA SER A 77 14.63 3.43 -4.96
C SER A 77 13.32 4.19 -4.81
N PRO A 78 12.30 3.92 -5.64
CA PRO A 78 10.98 4.47 -5.40
C PRO A 78 10.45 3.98 -4.05
N PRO A 79 9.68 4.81 -3.33
CA PRO A 79 8.99 4.39 -2.11
C PRO A 79 8.07 3.19 -2.36
N ILE A 80 7.93 2.33 -1.36
CA ILE A 80 7.02 1.19 -1.37
C ILE A 80 5.85 1.50 -0.45
N PHE A 81 4.63 1.55 -0.99
CA PHE A 81 3.39 1.63 -0.23
C PHE A 81 2.77 0.24 -0.11
N THR A 82 2.88 -0.34 1.08
CA THR A 82 2.30 -1.65 1.39
C THR A 82 0.87 -1.46 1.90
N TYR A 83 -0.14 -1.81 1.10
CA TYR A 83 -1.55 -1.68 1.49
C TYR A 83 -2.05 -2.90 2.27
N PHE A 84 -3.07 -2.71 3.10
CA PHE A 84 -3.74 -3.77 3.85
C PHE A 84 -4.96 -4.27 3.08
N PRO A 85 -4.94 -5.51 2.53
CA PRO A 85 -6.04 -6.05 1.73
C PRO A 85 -7.39 -6.04 2.46
N GLU A 86 -7.39 -6.18 3.78
CA GLU A 86 -8.60 -6.23 4.62
C GLU A 86 -9.34 -4.90 4.67
N THR A 87 -8.65 -3.79 4.38
CA THR A 87 -9.20 -2.43 4.40
C THR A 87 -9.31 -1.81 3.00
N MET A 88 -8.85 -2.53 1.98
CA MET A 88 -8.91 -2.08 0.59
C MET A 88 -10.36 -1.98 0.13
N ILE A 89 -10.73 -0.84 -0.45
CA ILE A 89 -12.03 -0.66 -1.10
C ILE A 89 -11.80 -0.39 -2.58
N ARG A 90 -12.33 -1.26 -3.44
CA ARG A 90 -12.46 -1.00 -4.88
C ARG A 90 -13.67 -0.09 -5.06
N VAL A 91 -13.43 1.20 -5.30
CA VAL A 91 -14.46 2.25 -5.29
C VAL A 91 -15.33 2.15 -6.55
N CYS A 92 -14.71 2.28 -7.72
CA CYS A 92 -15.40 2.22 -9.00
C CYS A 92 -14.40 2.02 -10.13
N LYS A 93 -14.91 1.83 -11.36
CA LYS A 93 -14.08 1.95 -12.56
C LYS A 93 -13.76 3.42 -12.83
N ILE A 94 -12.61 3.66 -13.46
CA ILE A 94 -12.10 5.02 -13.73
C ILE A 94 -13.06 5.85 -14.61
N ASP A 95 -13.79 5.21 -15.52
CA ASP A 95 -14.80 5.83 -16.40
C ASP A 95 -16.05 6.31 -15.65
N HIS A 96 -16.30 5.78 -14.46
CA HIS A 96 -17.42 6.13 -13.60
C HIS A 96 -17.03 6.99 -12.40
N PHE A 97 -15.73 7.32 -12.26
CA PHE A 97 -15.27 8.16 -11.17
C PHE A 97 -15.66 9.62 -11.42
N ILE A 98 -16.52 10.16 -10.55
CA ILE A 98 -16.92 11.56 -10.58
C ILE A 98 -16.23 12.27 -9.43
N GLY A 99 -15.21 13.07 -9.75
CA GLY A 99 -14.47 13.86 -8.78
C GLY A 99 -13.09 14.23 -9.26
N ASP A 100 -12.43 15.07 -8.47
CA ASP A 100 -11.00 15.38 -8.62
C ASP A 100 -10.21 14.67 -7.51
N VAL A 101 -9.13 13.97 -7.88
CA VAL A 101 -8.17 13.34 -6.95
C VAL A 101 -6.93 14.20 -6.71
N THR A 102 -6.78 15.31 -7.44
CA THR A 102 -5.66 16.25 -7.28
C THR A 102 -5.62 16.78 -5.86
N ASN A 103 -4.43 16.74 -5.25
CA ASN A 103 -4.17 17.19 -3.87
C ASN A 103 -5.00 16.50 -2.77
N LYS A 104 -5.59 15.33 -3.02
CA LYS A 104 -6.39 14.59 -2.01
C LYS A 104 -5.65 13.41 -1.38
N THR A 105 -4.37 13.24 -1.72
CA THR A 105 -3.51 12.26 -1.07
C THR A 105 -2.92 12.88 0.20
N SER A 106 -3.26 12.35 1.37
CA SER A 106 -2.52 12.61 2.61
C SER A 106 -1.64 11.42 2.95
N VAL A 107 -0.43 11.70 3.43
CA VAL A 107 0.46 10.69 3.99
C VAL A 107 0.74 11.09 5.43
N ASP A 108 0.18 10.34 6.37
CA ASP A 108 0.48 10.51 7.79
C ASP A 108 1.72 9.66 8.14
N ALA A 109 2.84 10.34 8.38
CA ALA A 109 4.10 9.68 8.76
C ALA A 109 4.44 9.98 10.23
N ILE A 110 4.76 8.93 10.99
CA ILE A 110 5.24 9.06 12.37
C ILE A 110 6.78 8.98 12.33
N GLY A 111 7.45 9.95 12.95
CA GLY A 111 8.91 10.00 13.04
C GLY A 111 9.36 10.80 14.26
N THR A 112 10.66 10.77 14.55
CA THR A 112 11.26 11.63 15.57
C THR A 112 11.81 12.89 14.91
N ALA A 113 11.34 14.07 15.31
CA ALA A 113 11.96 15.32 14.86
C ALA A 113 13.41 15.38 15.36
N ILE A 114 14.36 15.51 14.44
CA ILE A 114 15.79 15.60 14.73
C ILE A 114 16.38 16.99 14.50
N SER A 115 15.73 17.83 13.70
CA SER A 115 16.02 19.26 13.63
C SER A 115 14.75 20.07 13.42
N VAL A 116 14.77 21.31 13.91
CA VAL A 116 13.71 22.29 13.69
C VAL A 116 14.41 23.61 13.39
N ASP A 117 14.27 24.08 12.15
CA ASP A 117 14.96 25.24 11.64
C ASP A 117 13.94 26.28 11.16
N ARG A 118 14.25 27.56 11.36
CA ARG A 118 13.47 28.64 10.77
C ARG A 118 14.00 28.90 9.37
N GLU A 119 13.16 28.69 8.38
CA GLU A 119 13.45 29.08 7.01
C GLU A 119 12.76 30.43 6.75
N THR A 120 13.53 31.41 6.29
CA THR A 120 12.98 32.69 5.84
C THR A 120 13.14 32.75 4.34
N THR A 121 12.02 32.77 3.64
CA THR A 121 11.99 32.89 2.18
C THR A 121 11.44 34.26 1.83
N ASP A 122 12.19 35.03 1.03
CA ASP A 122 11.73 36.31 0.50
C ASP A 122 11.05 36.05 -0.85
N ASN A 123 9.72 36.16 -0.86
CA ASN A 123 8.92 35.98 -2.06
C ASN A 123 8.32 37.33 -2.46
N ASN A 124 9.02 38.04 -3.37
CA ASN A 124 8.65 39.37 -3.85
C ASN A 124 8.44 40.43 -2.74
N GLY A 125 9.28 40.44 -1.70
CA GLY A 125 9.25 41.43 -0.62
C GLY A 125 8.34 41.07 0.55
N ILE A 126 7.70 39.89 0.52
CA ILE A 126 7.02 39.30 1.66
C ILE A 126 7.95 38.24 2.26
N VAL A 127 8.40 38.47 3.49
CA VAL A 127 9.19 37.50 4.25
C VAL A 127 8.25 36.44 4.81
N GLU A 128 8.30 35.25 4.24
CA GLU A 128 7.60 34.08 4.76
C GLU A 128 8.46 33.39 5.81
N ASN A 129 7.93 33.29 7.03
CA ASN A 129 8.56 32.53 8.11
C ASN A 129 8.06 31.09 8.06
N ASN A 130 8.86 30.23 7.44
CA ASN A 130 8.60 28.80 7.33
C ASN A 130 9.30 28.06 8.46
N LEU A 131 8.65 26.99 8.95
CA LEU A 131 9.23 26.09 9.93
C LEU A 131 9.64 24.81 9.20
N MET A 132 10.94 24.60 9.03
CA MET A 132 11.47 23.37 8.47
C MET A 132 11.69 22.37 9.61
N VAL A 133 11.08 21.19 9.51
CA VAL A 133 11.25 20.11 10.50
C VAL A 133 11.89 18.93 9.81
N THR A 134 13.11 18.58 10.21
CA THR A 134 13.77 17.36 9.73
C THR A 134 13.34 16.20 10.61
N MET A 135 12.75 15.18 10.00
CA MET A 135 12.29 13.98 10.68
C MET A 135 13.27 12.83 10.44
N ARG A 136 13.63 12.13 11.51
CA ARG A 136 14.25 10.81 11.42
C ARG A 136 13.16 9.76 11.55
N HIS A 137 12.98 9.00 10.49
CA HIS A 137 12.26 7.74 10.55
C HIS A 137 13.25 6.68 11.05
N ASN A 138 12.89 5.93 12.09
CA ASN A 138 13.61 4.70 12.37
C ASN A 138 12.97 3.66 11.47
N ASP A 139 13.74 3.07 10.56
CA ASP A 139 13.28 1.91 9.80
C ASP A 139 12.87 0.86 10.83
N TRP A 140 11.58 0.53 10.85
CA TRP A 140 11.12 -0.61 11.59
C TRP A 140 11.64 -1.85 10.85
N ASP A 141 12.72 -2.43 11.36
CA ASP A 141 13.18 -3.75 10.91
C ASP A 141 12.13 -4.79 11.32
N PRO A 142 11.42 -5.45 10.39
CA PRO A 142 10.47 -6.50 10.74
C PRO A 142 11.16 -7.79 11.23
N GLN A 143 12.49 -7.85 11.32
CA GLN A 143 13.26 -9.02 11.75
C GLN A 143 13.67 -9.05 13.24
N VAL A 144 13.10 -8.19 14.10
CA VAL A 144 13.30 -8.29 15.55
C VAL A 144 12.00 -8.60 16.29
#